data_AF-A0AAN6EDZ9-F1
#
_entry.id   AF-A0AAN6EDZ9-F1
#
_cell.length_a   1.000
_cell.length_b   1.000
_cell.length_c   1.000
_cell.angle_alpha   90.00
_cell.angle_beta   90.00
_cell.angle_gamma   90.00
#
_symmetry.space_group_name_H-M   'P 1'
#
loop_
_entity.id
_entity.type
_entity.pdbx_description
1 polymer ?
#
loop_
_entity_poly.entity_id
_entity_poly.type
_entity_poly.pdbx_seq_one_letter_code
_entity_poly.pdbx_strand_id
1 'polypeptide(L)'
;SGETYTVDCTLSSGSGISRQSAYESTVYQRDVNRQHSLKLRTSRALFSEVSRRFSVFPFLMRAAVGDSSALKAGITECVRARLLAPFAVTMDKEPGETFVAQFKSTVRCHYTGPVRLTRALPLPNVQSSVVIPAESEIGQILALDCEQATLPELPRLKLQIQTPVPVKAGSTESGAAAAAAMDMS
;
A
#
# COMPACT_ATOMS: atom_id res chain seq x y z
N SER A 1 -0.19 -0.61 -15.59
CA SER A 1 -1.23 -1.66 -15.53
C SER A 1 -0.85 -2.64 -14.43
N GLY A 2 -1.70 -2.82 -13.42
CA GLY A 2 -1.39 -3.62 -12.22
C GLY A 2 -1.18 -2.81 -10.93
N GLU A 3 -1.39 -1.50 -10.96
CA GLU A 3 -1.30 -0.65 -9.77
C GLU A 3 -2.51 -0.84 -8.87
N THR A 4 -2.28 -0.73 -7.56
CA THR A 4 -3.32 -0.83 -6.55
C THR A 4 -3.30 0.44 -5.72
N TYR A 5 -4.44 1.10 -5.63
CA TYR A 5 -4.64 2.34 -4.92
C TYR A 5 -5.53 2.10 -3.71
N THR A 6 -5.26 2.81 -2.63
CA THR A 6 -6.20 2.94 -1.52
C THR A 6 -6.80 4.33 -1.62
N VAL A 7 -8.11 4.38 -1.86
CA VAL A 7 -8.91 5.60 -1.84
C VAL A 7 -9.42 5.78 -0.43
N ASP A 8 -9.05 6.89 0.20
CA ASP A 8 -9.47 7.27 1.55
C ASP A 8 -10.19 8.62 1.48
N CYS A 9 -11.51 8.59 1.68
CA CYS A 9 -12.36 9.77 1.69
C CYS A 9 -12.76 10.06 3.13
N THR A 10 -12.27 11.17 3.69
CA THR A 10 -12.66 11.65 5.01
C THR A 10 -13.43 12.95 4.87
N LEU A 11 -14.64 12.98 5.41
CA LEU A 11 -15.57 14.09 5.34
C LEU A 11 -15.85 14.60 6.75
N SER A 12 -15.91 15.92 6.92
CA SER A 12 -16.34 16.55 8.16
C SER A 12 -17.57 17.42 7.91
N SER A 13 -18.49 17.47 8.90
CA SER A 13 -19.58 18.44 8.92
C SER A 13 -19.14 19.85 9.32
N GLY A 14 -17.91 20.00 9.85
CA GLY A 14 -17.35 21.27 10.31
C GLY A 14 -16.42 21.93 9.30
N SER A 15 -15.35 22.55 9.82
CA SER A 15 -14.38 23.31 9.02
C SER A 15 -13.48 22.46 8.11
N GLY A 16 -13.42 21.14 8.35
CA GLY A 16 -12.52 20.23 7.64
C GLY A 16 -11.04 20.37 8.02
N ILE A 17 -10.71 21.22 8.99
CA ILE A 17 -9.34 21.41 9.47
C ILE A 17 -9.08 20.49 10.67
N SER A 18 -8.31 19.43 10.44
CA SER A 18 -7.92 18.51 11.50
C SER A 18 -6.81 19.09 12.38
N ARG A 19 -6.93 18.93 13.70
CA ARG A 19 -5.89 19.21 14.69
C ARG A 19 -5.43 17.93 15.36
N GLN A 20 -4.19 17.93 15.87
CA GLN A 20 -3.71 16.82 16.67
C GLN A 20 -4.47 16.80 18.01
N SER A 21 -5.03 15.65 18.35
CA SER A 21 -5.73 15.48 19.63
C SER A 21 -4.74 15.36 20.79
N ALA A 22 -5.25 15.52 22.02
CA ALA A 22 -4.47 15.28 23.24
C ALA A 22 -4.20 13.79 23.50
N TYR A 23 -4.80 12.88 22.73
CA TYR A 23 -4.64 11.45 22.91
C TYR A 23 -3.32 10.94 22.32
N GLU A 24 -2.64 10.08 23.05
CA GLU A 24 -1.43 9.42 22.58
C GLU A 24 -1.74 8.44 21.44
N SER A 25 -0.81 8.36 20.48
CA SER A 25 -0.91 7.42 19.36
C SER A 25 -0.78 5.99 19.86
N THR A 26 -1.71 5.12 19.48
CA THR A 26 -1.69 3.69 19.84
C THR A 26 -1.26 2.80 18.68
N VAL A 27 -1.35 3.31 17.44
CA VAL A 27 -0.96 2.61 16.21
C VAL A 27 0.39 3.14 15.75
N TYR A 28 1.28 2.23 15.37
CA TYR A 28 2.62 2.55 14.88
C TYR A 28 2.94 1.74 13.64
N GLN A 29 3.78 2.26 12.77
CA GLN A 29 4.35 1.53 11.64
C GLN A 29 5.87 1.60 11.70
N ARG A 30 6.52 0.49 11.33
CA ARG A 30 7.97 0.46 11.19
C ARG A 30 8.38 1.16 9.90
N ASP A 31 9.36 2.06 10.00
CA ASP A 31 10.07 2.57 8.82
C ASP A 31 11.20 1.61 8.46
N VAL A 32 11.13 1.00 7.27
CA VAL A 32 12.15 0.07 6.76
C VAL A 32 13.38 0.77 6.20
N ASN A 33 13.25 2.05 5.82
CA ASN A 33 14.33 2.81 5.19
C ASN A 33 15.25 3.45 6.23
N ARG A 34 14.89 3.40 7.51
CA ARG A 34 15.66 3.94 8.61
C ARG A 34 16.36 2.84 9.39
N GLN A 35 17.65 3.04 9.62
CA GLN A 35 18.47 2.20 10.48
C GLN A 35 19.13 3.07 11.54
N HIS A 36 19.02 2.66 12.80
CA HIS A 36 19.59 3.38 13.92
C HIS A 36 19.98 2.39 15.03
N SER A 37 21.16 2.58 15.61
CA SER A 37 21.66 1.75 16.71
C SER A 37 21.01 2.19 18.03
N LEU A 38 20.06 1.39 18.51
CA LEU A 38 19.36 1.62 19.78
C LEU A 38 20.29 1.39 20.97
N LYS A 39 20.31 2.32 21.93
CA LYS A 39 21.15 2.31 23.13
C LYS A 39 20.56 1.48 24.25
N LEU A 40 19.23 1.53 24.46
CA LEU A 40 18.60 0.77 25.55
C LEU A 40 18.37 -0.70 25.18
N ARG A 41 18.57 -1.59 26.15
CA ARG A 41 18.27 -3.03 26.00
C ARG A 41 16.78 -3.27 25.74
N THR A 42 15.92 -2.50 26.39
CA THR A 42 14.46 -2.57 26.25
C THR A 42 14.01 -2.17 24.85
N SER A 43 14.59 -1.10 24.27
CA SER A 43 14.31 -0.67 22.89
C SER A 43 14.74 -1.72 21.86
N ARG A 44 15.93 -2.32 22.03
CA ARG A 44 16.39 -3.41 21.15
C ARG A 44 15.45 -4.62 21.20
N ALA A 45 15.00 -5.00 22.40
CA ALA A 45 14.04 -6.09 22.58
C ALA A 45 12.70 -5.79 21.90
N LEU A 46 12.14 -4.59 22.13
CA LEU A 46 10.90 -4.14 21.49
C LEU A 46 11.00 -4.14 19.97
N PHE A 47 12.08 -3.56 19.42
CA PHE A 47 12.27 -3.50 17.97
C PHE A 47 12.43 -4.89 17.36
N SER A 48 13.15 -5.80 18.02
CA SER A 48 13.29 -7.20 17.57
C SER A 48 11.93 -7.90 17.52
N GLU A 49 11.09 -7.70 18.54
CA GLU A 49 9.74 -8.27 18.58
C GLU A 49 8.84 -7.72 17.47
N VAL A 50 8.84 -6.40 17.29
CA VAL A 50 8.08 -5.74 16.22
C VAL A 50 8.51 -6.24 14.84
N SER A 51 9.82 -6.35 14.61
CA SER A 51 10.40 -6.84 13.37
C SER A 51 9.94 -8.26 13.04
N ARG A 52 9.88 -9.12 14.06
CA ARG A 52 9.50 -10.52 13.93
C ARG A 52 8.01 -10.70 13.68
N ARG A 53 7.16 -9.87 14.30
CA ARG A 53 5.69 -10.07 14.31
C ARG A 53 4.93 -9.27 13.26
N PHE A 54 5.29 -8.01 13.05
CA PHE A 54 4.48 -7.05 12.27
C PHE A 54 5.14 -6.61 10.96
N SER A 55 6.42 -6.94 10.75
CA SER A 55 7.20 -6.57 9.55
C SER A 55 7.13 -5.07 9.24
N VAL A 56 6.38 -4.68 8.19
CA VAL A 56 6.25 -3.33 7.64
C VAL A 56 4.84 -2.73 7.83
N PHE A 57 3.89 -3.54 8.30
CA PHE A 57 2.49 -3.12 8.41
C PHE A 57 2.24 -2.35 9.70
N PRO A 58 1.26 -1.42 9.72
CA PRO A 58 0.82 -0.77 10.93
C PRO A 58 0.32 -1.78 11.97
N PHE A 59 0.64 -1.54 13.24
CA PHE A 59 0.27 -2.41 14.34
C PHE A 59 -0.09 -1.61 15.60
N LEU A 60 -0.86 -2.25 16.48
CA LEU A 60 -1.18 -1.70 17.80
C LEU A 60 0.02 -1.88 18.74
N MET A 61 0.45 -0.80 19.39
CA MET A 61 1.58 -0.84 20.33
C MET A 61 1.32 -1.80 21.48
N ARG A 62 0.07 -1.88 21.97
CA ARG A 62 -0.31 -2.88 22.98
C ARG A 62 -0.04 -4.31 22.52
N ALA A 63 -0.25 -4.62 21.23
CA ALA A 63 0.01 -5.94 20.71
C ALA A 63 1.51 -6.25 20.69
N ALA A 64 2.36 -5.27 20.43
CA ALA A 64 3.82 -5.42 20.42
C ALA A 64 4.45 -5.47 21.83
N VAL A 65 3.85 -4.79 22.80
CA VAL A 65 4.39 -4.71 24.16
C VAL A 65 3.85 -5.81 25.08
N GLY A 66 2.63 -6.29 24.82
CA GLY A 66 1.94 -7.22 25.72
C GLY A 66 1.79 -6.64 27.13
N ASP A 67 2.02 -7.49 28.13
CA ASP A 67 1.93 -7.12 29.56
C ASP A 67 3.28 -6.64 30.14
N SER A 68 4.35 -6.60 29.34
CA SER A 68 5.68 -6.22 29.82
C SER A 68 5.84 -4.71 29.95
N SER A 69 5.82 -4.20 31.18
CA SER A 69 6.08 -2.78 31.47
C SER A 69 7.47 -2.33 31.02
N ALA A 70 8.46 -3.23 31.03
CA ALA A 70 9.83 -2.93 30.61
C ALA A 70 9.95 -2.56 29.13
N LEU A 71 9.12 -3.14 28.26
CA LEU A 71 9.13 -2.85 26.82
C LEU A 71 8.51 -1.48 26.52
N LYS A 72 7.58 -0.98 27.35
CA LYS A 72 6.98 0.37 27.19
C LYS A 72 8.05 1.46 27.21
N ALA A 73 9.08 1.31 28.04
CA ALA A 73 10.17 2.28 28.14
C ALA A 73 10.94 2.44 26.81
N GLY A 74 10.98 1.40 25.97
CA GLY A 74 11.70 1.42 24.69
C GLY A 74 11.00 2.15 23.55
N ILE A 75 9.72 2.52 23.73
CA ILE A 75 8.92 3.18 22.68
C ILE A 75 9.49 4.56 22.38
N THR A 76 9.80 5.34 23.43
CA THR A 76 10.24 6.73 23.29
C THR A 76 11.52 6.86 22.47
N GLU A 77 12.46 5.93 22.64
CA GLU A 77 13.69 5.89 21.87
C GLU A 77 13.42 5.49 20.41
N CYS A 78 12.59 4.48 20.17
CA CYS A 78 12.27 4.02 18.81
C CYS A 78 11.56 5.10 17.98
N VAL A 79 10.67 5.88 18.61
CA VAL A 79 9.99 7.02 17.97
C VAL A 79 10.98 8.17 17.74
N ARG A 80 11.81 8.51 18.73
CA ARG A 80 12.83 9.56 18.60
C ARG A 80 13.84 9.26 17.48
N ALA A 81 14.25 8.00 17.37
CA ALA A 81 15.15 7.51 16.32
C ALA A 81 14.46 7.35 14.95
N ARG A 82 13.15 7.63 14.85
CA ARG A 82 12.33 7.47 13.64
C ARG A 82 12.35 6.06 13.05
N LEU A 83 12.52 5.04 13.91
CA LEU A 83 12.36 3.64 13.52
C LEU A 83 10.89 3.23 13.51
N LEU A 84 10.10 3.83 14.39
CA LEU A 84 8.65 3.66 14.46
C LEU A 84 7.97 5.01 14.22
N ALA A 85 7.10 5.06 13.21
CA ALA A 85 6.26 6.19 12.90
C ALA A 85 4.91 6.05 13.63
N PRO A 86 4.55 6.98 14.54
CA PRO A 86 3.23 6.99 15.18
C PRO A 86 2.15 7.48 14.21
N PHE A 87 0.99 6.85 14.24
CA PHE A 87 -0.22 7.41 13.62
C PHE A 87 -0.90 8.33 14.63
N ALA A 88 -0.69 9.64 14.45
CA ALA A 88 -1.28 10.66 15.30
C ALA A 88 -2.81 10.61 15.21
N VAL A 89 -3.48 10.61 16.37
CA VAL A 89 -4.93 10.74 16.44
C VAL A 89 -5.28 12.19 16.19
N THR A 90 -5.97 12.45 15.08
CA THR A 90 -6.45 13.77 14.71
C THR A 90 -7.94 13.91 15.05
N MET A 91 -8.34 15.12 15.37
CA MET A 91 -9.72 15.48 15.67
C MET A 91 -10.07 16.78 14.94
N ASP A 92 -11.34 17.02 14.67
CA ASP A 92 -11.76 18.32 14.13
C ASP A 92 -11.54 19.42 15.18
N LYS A 93 -11.39 20.66 14.71
CA LYS A 93 -11.13 21.85 15.51
C LYS A 93 -12.20 22.10 16.58
N GLU A 94 -13.45 21.73 16.31
CA GLU A 94 -14.61 21.93 17.18
C GLU A 94 -15.07 20.59 17.77
N PRO A 95 -14.49 20.16 18.90
CA PRO A 95 -14.81 18.88 19.51
C PRO A 95 -16.23 18.90 20.09
N GLY A 96 -17.04 17.91 19.69
CA GLY A 96 -18.36 17.65 20.28
C GLY A 96 -19.57 18.08 19.44
N GLU A 97 -19.39 18.96 18.46
CA GLU A 97 -20.48 19.42 17.58
C GLU A 97 -20.34 18.91 16.14
N THR A 98 -19.14 18.50 15.76
CA THR A 98 -18.82 18.05 14.40
C THR A 98 -18.78 16.53 14.29
N PHE A 99 -19.24 16.01 13.15
CA PHE A 99 -19.20 14.60 12.80
C PHE A 99 -18.19 14.37 11.69
N VAL A 100 -17.40 13.31 11.80
CA VAL A 100 -16.44 12.89 10.78
C VAL A 100 -16.83 11.52 10.26
N ALA A 101 -16.97 11.40 8.94
CA ALA A 101 -17.20 10.13 8.26
C ALA A 101 -15.97 9.76 7.43
N GLN A 102 -15.53 8.51 7.52
CA GLN A 102 -14.40 7.99 6.75
C GLN A 102 -14.82 6.77 5.92
N PHE A 103 -14.51 6.80 4.64
CA PHE A 103 -14.71 5.70 3.70
C PHE A 103 -13.37 5.32 3.07
N LYS A 104 -12.96 4.06 3.28
CA LYS A 104 -11.71 3.52 2.76
C LYS A 104 -11.99 2.35 1.83
N SER A 105 -11.43 2.39 0.64
CA SER A 105 -11.60 1.35 -0.37
C SER A 105 -10.28 1.09 -1.08
N THR A 106 -9.99 -0.18 -1.36
CA THR A 106 -8.82 -0.56 -2.18
C THR A 106 -9.29 -0.90 -3.59
N VAL A 107 -8.69 -0.25 -4.59
CA VAL A 107 -9.04 -0.38 -6.00
C VAL A 107 -7.79 -0.78 -6.77
N ARG A 108 -7.92 -1.79 -7.63
CA ARG A 108 -6.87 -2.23 -8.54
C ARG A 108 -7.18 -1.71 -9.95
N CYS A 109 -6.21 -1.05 -10.58
CA CYS A 109 -6.34 -0.60 -11.95
C CYS A 109 -5.93 -1.74 -12.90
N HIS A 110 -6.93 -2.30 -13.59
CA HIS A 110 -6.76 -3.33 -14.61
C HIS A 110 -6.94 -2.74 -16.01
N TYR A 111 -6.54 -3.46 -17.05
CA TYR A 111 -6.68 -2.98 -18.44
C TYR A 111 -8.14 -2.85 -18.88
N THR A 112 -9.06 -3.56 -18.22
CA THR A 112 -10.51 -3.48 -18.44
C THR A 112 -11.18 -2.37 -17.62
N GLY A 113 -10.45 -1.74 -16.69
CA GLY A 113 -10.98 -0.72 -15.79
C GLY A 113 -10.61 -0.93 -14.33
N PRO A 114 -11.06 -0.03 -13.44
CA PRO A 114 -10.83 -0.14 -12.00
C PRO A 114 -11.70 -1.24 -11.39
N VAL A 115 -11.06 -2.18 -10.71
CA VAL A 115 -11.75 -3.23 -9.95
C VAL A 115 -11.62 -2.93 -8.47
N ARG A 116 -12.76 -2.77 -7.78
CA ARG A 116 -12.77 -2.63 -6.33
C ARG A 116 -12.49 -3.99 -5.68
N LEU A 117 -11.47 -4.06 -4.83
CA LEU A 117 -11.09 -5.28 -4.11
C LEU A 117 -11.82 -5.43 -2.78
N THR A 118 -12.18 -4.31 -2.14
CA THR A 118 -12.90 -4.29 -0.87
C THR A 118 -14.41 -4.39 -1.09
N ARG A 119 -15.11 -5.10 -0.20
CA ARG A 119 -16.58 -5.20 -0.25
C ARG A 119 -17.23 -3.81 -0.22
N ALA A 120 -18.24 -3.60 -1.05
CA ALA A 120 -19.06 -2.40 -0.95
C ALA A 120 -19.70 -2.32 0.44
N LEU A 121 -19.63 -1.13 1.05
CA LEU A 121 -20.31 -0.87 2.30
C LEU A 121 -21.81 -0.71 2.01
N PRO A 122 -22.69 -1.30 2.84
CA PRO A 122 -24.10 -1.01 2.72
C PRO A 122 -24.32 0.49 2.92
N LEU A 123 -25.22 1.08 2.15
CA LEU A 123 -25.59 2.48 2.35
C LEU A 123 -26.15 2.63 3.78
N PRO A 124 -25.66 3.60 4.55
CA PRO A 124 -26.19 3.82 5.88
C PRO A 124 -27.63 4.33 5.77
N ASN A 125 -28.48 3.96 6.73
CA ASN A 125 -29.86 4.44 6.81
C ASN A 125 -29.87 5.90 7.28
N VAL A 126 -29.50 6.82 6.39
CA VAL A 126 -29.39 8.25 6.66
C VAL A 126 -30.35 9.00 5.76
N GLN A 127 -31.17 9.85 6.37
CA GLN A 127 -31.98 10.83 5.66
C GLN A 127 -31.31 12.19 5.79
N SER A 128 -30.77 12.70 4.69
CA SER A 128 -30.22 14.05 4.64
C SER A 128 -31.27 15.04 4.15
N SER A 129 -31.27 16.24 4.72
CA SER A 129 -32.09 17.36 4.23
C SER A 129 -31.55 17.95 2.91
N VAL A 130 -30.25 17.76 2.65
CA VAL A 130 -29.57 18.20 1.44
C VAL A 130 -29.29 16.98 0.56
N VAL A 131 -29.68 17.08 -0.70
CA VAL A 131 -29.45 16.06 -1.74
C VAL A 131 -28.68 16.72 -2.89
N ILE A 132 -27.75 15.97 -3.48
CA ILE A 132 -27.00 16.45 -4.64
C ILE A 132 -27.96 16.52 -5.84
N PRO A 133 -28.12 17.69 -6.48
CA PRO A 133 -29.01 17.83 -7.65
C PRO A 133 -28.53 16.95 -8.81
N ALA A 134 -29.46 16.25 -9.46
CA ALA A 134 -29.14 15.29 -10.52
C ALA A 134 -28.58 15.98 -11.79
N GLU A 135 -29.00 17.22 -12.03
CA GLU A 135 -28.57 18.06 -13.13
C GLU A 135 -27.13 18.58 -12.99
N SER A 136 -26.55 18.51 -11.78
CA SER A 136 -25.16 18.91 -11.56
C SER A 136 -24.17 17.95 -12.21
N GLU A 137 -22.98 18.43 -12.58
CA GLU A 137 -21.90 17.58 -13.12
C GLU A 137 -21.58 16.39 -12.20
N ILE A 138 -21.60 16.62 -10.88
CA ILE A 138 -21.39 15.59 -9.87
C ILE A 138 -22.53 14.58 -9.87
N GLY A 139 -23.79 15.03 -10.01
CA GLY A 139 -24.95 14.17 -10.13
C GLY A 139 -24.85 13.24 -11.34
N GLN A 140 -24.40 13.77 -12.48
CA GLN A 140 -24.16 12.98 -13.70
C GLN A 140 -23.06 11.94 -13.49
N ILE A 141 -21.94 12.30 -12.84
CA ILE A 141 -20.84 11.37 -12.55
C ILE A 141 -21.29 10.26 -11.60
N LEU A 142 -22.07 10.58 -10.56
CA LEU A 142 -22.57 9.60 -9.60
C LEU A 142 -23.58 8.62 -10.22
N ALA A 143 -24.27 9.03 -11.29
CA ALA A 143 -25.18 8.17 -12.04
C ALA A 143 -24.48 7.21 -13.01
N LEU A 144 -23.18 7.42 -13.30
CA LEU A 144 -22.42 6.53 -14.17
C LEU A 144 -22.08 5.22 -13.47
N ASP A 145 -22.25 4.12 -14.19
CA ASP A 145 -21.71 2.84 -13.76
C ASP A 145 -20.18 2.89 -13.77
N CYS A 146 -19.57 2.40 -12.69
CA CYS A 146 -18.10 2.34 -12.56
C CYS A 146 -17.42 1.56 -13.70
N GLU A 147 -18.16 0.71 -14.42
CA GLU A 147 -17.68 -0.07 -15.56
C GLU A 147 -17.81 0.66 -16.91
N GLN A 148 -18.69 1.67 -17.00
CA GLN A 148 -18.98 2.40 -18.23
C GLN A 148 -18.23 3.74 -18.33
N ALA A 149 -17.52 4.14 -17.27
CA ALA A 149 -16.68 5.32 -17.32
C ALA A 149 -15.57 5.12 -18.37
N THR A 150 -15.60 5.91 -19.45
CA THR A 150 -14.54 5.93 -20.46
C THR A 150 -13.24 6.42 -19.83
N LEU A 151 -12.34 5.47 -19.56
CA LEU A 151 -11.01 5.78 -19.04
C LEU A 151 -10.11 6.23 -20.19
N PRO A 152 -9.24 7.23 -19.97
CA PRO A 152 -8.20 7.55 -20.93
C PRO A 152 -7.30 6.32 -21.13
N GLU A 153 -6.95 6.01 -22.38
CA GLU A 153 -6.07 4.88 -22.66
C GLU A 153 -4.72 5.09 -21.96
N LEU A 154 -4.41 4.21 -21.01
CA LEU A 154 -3.11 4.21 -20.36
C LEU A 154 -2.03 3.94 -21.40
N PRO A 155 -0.90 4.67 -21.39
CA PRO A 155 0.20 4.39 -22.30
C PRO A 155 0.65 2.94 -22.11
N ARG A 156 0.45 2.12 -23.15
CA ARG A 156 0.93 0.73 -23.15
C ARG A 156 2.45 0.78 -23.06
N LEU A 157 2.99 0.43 -21.90
CA LEU A 157 4.40 0.11 -21.76
C LEU A 157 4.69 -0.99 -22.77
N LYS A 158 5.42 -0.66 -23.84
CA LYS A 158 5.87 -1.62 -24.84
C LYS A 158 6.78 -2.60 -24.10
N LEU A 159 6.22 -3.74 -23.70
CA LEU A 159 7.02 -4.92 -23.37
C LEU A 159 7.81 -5.21 -24.65
N GLN A 160 9.09 -4.81 -24.67
CA GLN A 160 10.05 -5.34 -25.62
C GLN A 160 10.21 -6.82 -25.26
N ILE A 161 9.33 -7.65 -25.79
CA ILE A 161 9.60 -9.07 -25.95
C ILE A 161 10.79 -9.08 -26.89
N GLN A 162 11.99 -9.33 -26.37
CA GLN A 162 13.12 -9.69 -27.22
C GLN A 162 12.64 -10.87 -28.07
N THR A 163 12.57 -10.66 -29.39
CA THR A 163 12.38 -11.74 -30.34
C THR A 163 13.42 -12.82 -30.03
N PRO A 164 13.03 -14.10 -29.89
CA PRO A 164 13.98 -15.16 -29.61
C PRO A 164 15.07 -15.14 -30.69
N VAL A 165 16.32 -15.09 -30.25
CA VAL A 165 17.49 -15.21 -31.13
C VAL A 165 17.38 -16.54 -31.88
N PRO A 166 17.43 -16.56 -33.22
CA PRO A 166 17.37 -17.81 -33.96
C PRO A 166 18.61 -18.65 -33.66
N VAL A 167 18.39 -19.81 -33.05
CA VAL A 167 19.42 -20.84 -32.85
C VAL A 167 19.74 -21.43 -34.22
N LYS A 168 20.96 -21.21 -34.72
CA LYS A 168 21.46 -21.88 -35.93
C LYS A 168 21.53 -23.38 -35.66
N ALA A 169 20.67 -24.14 -36.35
CA ALA A 169 20.76 -25.59 -36.43
C ALA A 169 22.10 -25.98 -37.09
N GLY A 170 22.88 -26.80 -36.39
CA GLY A 170 24.08 -27.43 -36.94
C GLY A 170 23.70 -28.42 -38.04
N SER A 171 24.33 -28.29 -39.20
CA SER A 171 24.28 -29.26 -40.29
C SER A 171 25.43 -30.26 -40.11
N THR A 172 25.10 -31.49 -39.75
CA THR A 172 25.99 -32.66 -39.89
C THR A 172 25.82 -33.29 -41.28
N GLU A 173 26.98 -33.46 -41.93
CA GLU A 173 27.41 -34.56 -42.82
C GLU A 173 26.92 -34.69 -44.28
N SER A 174 27.89 -34.55 -45.20
CA SER A 174 28.33 -35.58 -46.17
C SER A 174 29.67 -35.08 -46.76
N GLY A 175 30.77 -35.81 -46.97
CA GLY A 175 31.05 -37.23 -47.10
C GLY A 175 31.99 -37.37 -48.32
N ALA A 176 33.32 -37.54 -48.12
CA ALA A 176 34.25 -38.01 -49.15
C ALA A 176 35.58 -38.48 -48.53
N ALA A 177 36.04 -39.65 -48.98
CA ALA A 177 37.11 -40.48 -48.45
C ALA A 177 38.51 -40.19 -49.02
N ALA A 178 39.56 -40.56 -48.27
CA ALA A 178 40.86 -41.16 -48.70
C ALA A 178 41.85 -41.08 -47.50
N ALA A 179 42.22 -42.17 -46.83
CA ALA A 179 43.28 -43.13 -47.14
C ALA A 179 44.62 -42.83 -46.40
N ALA A 180 44.92 -43.72 -45.44
CA ALA A 180 46.22 -44.28 -45.01
C ALA A 180 47.46 -43.37 -44.84
N ALA A 181 48.05 -43.36 -43.63
CA ALA A 181 49.25 -44.16 -43.29
C ALA A 181 49.80 -43.77 -41.90
N MET A 182 50.19 -44.80 -41.13
CA MET A 182 51.06 -44.74 -39.96
C MET A 182 52.50 -44.37 -40.37
N ASP A 183 53.20 -43.53 -39.60
CA ASP A 183 54.61 -43.81 -39.25
C ASP A 183 55.05 -43.05 -37.99
N MET A 184 55.99 -43.67 -37.29
CA MET A 184 56.64 -43.31 -36.03
C MET A 184 57.73 -42.24 -36.21
N SER A 185 57.74 -41.24 -35.32
CA SER A 185 58.93 -40.75 -34.57
C SER A 185 58.58 -39.45 -33.85
#